data_AF-A0A2D4H6Z2-F1
#
_entry.id   AF-A0A2D4H6Z2-F1
#
_cell.length_a   1.000
_cell.length_b   1.000
_cell.length_c   1.000
_cell.angle_alpha   90.00
_cell.angle_beta   90.00
_cell.angle_gamma   90.00
#
_symmetry.space_group_name_H-M   'P 1'
#
loop_
_entity.id
_entity.type
_entity.pdbx_description
1 polymer ?
#
loop_
_entity_poly.entity_id
_entity_poly.type
_entity_poly.pdbx_seq_one_letter_code
_entity_poly.pdbx_strand_id
1 'polypeptide(L)'
;IYKDENVEKEDETLKICGVTQTTWESDESIKKVSQLTNTPEQDRYLQIKKYMEFFVVVDNRMYRHYQSDIPAIQRRVYEMVNTLNMIYRPLNFYIALIGLEIWSNRDKIHIEPDPDITLKSFGEWRENVLLPRKRNDYAQLLTRIQFKETISGLTYRGSICSPIASVAVILDYDNKTSLVASIMAHELGHTLGIGHDRGSCNCTAGPCVMSPEINDEPVYEFSSCSVKEHQMYLLRERPQCILNKPMSTDIITPIVCGNFFVDVGEECDCGSPQDCQSACCDAATCKLKHEKGAECRAAKDDCDLPE
;
A
#
# COMPACT_ATOMS: atom_id res chain seq x y z
N ILE A 1 -53.21 25.20 -1.32
CA ILE A 1 -51.96 25.66 -0.68
C ILE A 1 -51.20 24.40 -0.32
N TYR A 2 -50.37 23.92 -1.26
CA TYR A 2 -49.42 22.83 -0.98
C TYR A 2 -48.22 23.49 -0.28
N LYS A 3 -47.83 22.96 0.88
CA LYS A 3 -46.57 23.32 1.55
C LYS A 3 -45.56 22.25 1.18
N ASP A 4 -44.54 22.67 0.43
CA ASP A 4 -43.32 21.92 0.23
C ASP A 4 -42.57 21.81 1.56
N GLU A 5 -42.21 20.58 1.94
CA GLU A 5 -41.22 20.32 2.98
C GLU A 5 -39.82 20.39 2.33
N ASN A 6 -39.07 21.42 2.71
CA ASN A 6 -37.65 21.55 2.39
C ASN A 6 -36.88 20.40 3.05
N VAL A 7 -36.38 19.49 2.22
CA VAL A 7 -35.26 18.61 2.59
C VAL A 7 -34.01 19.48 2.57
N GLU A 8 -33.53 19.86 3.75
CA GLU A 8 -32.18 20.41 3.92
C GLU A 8 -31.17 19.33 3.51
N LYS A 9 -30.47 19.54 2.39
CA LYS A 9 -29.28 18.77 2.06
C LYS A 9 -28.17 19.23 2.99
N GLU A 10 -27.63 18.31 3.78
CA GLU A 10 -26.37 18.52 4.50
C GLU A 10 -25.27 18.83 3.48
N ASP A 11 -24.52 19.90 3.75
CA ASP A 11 -23.40 20.38 2.95
C ASP A 11 -22.21 19.46 3.21
N GLU A 12 -22.05 18.41 2.39
CA GLU A 12 -20.93 17.46 2.49
C GLU A 12 -19.61 18.15 2.11
N THR A 13 -18.90 18.64 3.12
CA THR A 13 -17.52 19.12 2.96
C THR A 13 -16.62 18.01 2.43
N LEU A 14 -16.00 18.24 1.26
CA LEU A 14 -15.11 17.28 0.57
C LEU A 14 -13.96 16.81 1.46
N LYS A 15 -13.76 15.50 1.53
CA LYS A 15 -12.66 14.87 2.28
C LYS A 15 -11.36 14.89 1.50
N ILE A 16 -10.27 15.18 2.18
CA ILE A 16 -8.91 15.28 1.63
C ILE A 16 -7.94 14.37 2.41
N CYS A 17 -6.71 14.25 1.94
CA CYS A 17 -5.58 13.69 2.66
C CYS A 17 -4.63 14.80 3.12
N GLY A 18 -3.89 14.55 4.20
CA GLY A 18 -2.77 15.39 4.62
C GLY A 18 -1.45 14.74 4.24
N VAL A 19 -0.39 15.54 4.07
CA VAL A 19 0.99 15.03 3.88
C VAL A 19 1.97 15.90 4.63
N THR A 20 2.75 15.31 5.54
CA THR A 20 3.81 16.03 6.25
C THR A 20 5.11 15.96 5.45
N GLN A 21 5.67 17.12 5.08
CA GLN A 21 7.00 17.20 4.49
C GLN A 21 8.04 17.03 5.60
N THR A 22 8.81 15.94 5.58
CA THR A 22 10.04 15.88 6.38
C THR A 22 11.03 16.85 5.75
N THR A 23 11.39 17.91 6.48
CA THR A 23 12.35 18.98 6.10
C THR A 23 13.33 18.53 5.02
N TRP A 24 13.19 19.01 3.78
CA TRP A 24 14.25 19.39 2.81
C TRP A 24 13.62 19.93 1.51
N GLU A 25 13.99 21.19 1.22
CA GLU A 25 13.88 21.99 -0.01
C GLU A 25 12.51 22.12 -0.71
N SER A 26 11.92 23.30 -0.51
CA SER A 26 10.97 23.98 -1.40
C SER A 26 11.22 23.67 -2.87
N ASP A 27 10.16 23.37 -3.61
CA ASP A 27 10.05 23.36 -5.08
C ASP A 27 11.27 23.97 -5.80
N GLU A 28 12.38 23.21 -5.91
CA GLU A 28 13.38 23.56 -6.90
C GLU A 28 12.69 23.31 -8.23
N SER A 29 12.44 24.41 -8.96
CA SER A 29 12.00 24.41 -10.35
C SER A 29 12.54 23.17 -11.05
N ILE A 30 11.63 22.33 -11.57
CA ILE A 30 11.95 21.14 -12.36
C ILE A 30 12.96 21.57 -13.41
N LYS A 31 14.26 21.39 -13.11
CA LYS A 31 15.33 21.55 -14.09
C LYS A 31 14.94 20.59 -15.19
N LYS A 32 14.78 21.11 -16.41
CA LYS A 32 14.52 20.32 -17.63
C LYS A 32 15.45 19.12 -17.62
N VAL A 33 14.95 17.96 -17.17
CA VAL A 33 15.66 16.70 -17.25
C VAL A 33 15.55 16.32 -18.71
N SER A 34 16.59 16.69 -19.47
CA SER A 34 16.92 16.04 -20.74
C SER A 34 16.76 14.54 -20.55
N GLN A 35 16.09 13.86 -21.48
CA GLN A 35 15.91 12.41 -21.53
C GLN A 35 17.25 11.69 -21.31
N LEU A 36 17.61 11.45 -20.06
CA LEU A 36 18.71 10.60 -19.67
C LEU A 36 18.12 9.20 -19.65
N THR A 37 18.49 8.41 -20.66
CA THR A 37 18.30 6.97 -20.61
C THR A 37 18.92 6.45 -19.33
N ASN A 38 18.16 5.66 -18.58
CA ASN A 38 18.65 4.99 -17.39
C ASN A 38 19.87 4.13 -17.74
N THR A 39 20.78 3.97 -16.79
CA THR A 39 21.84 2.97 -16.90
C THR A 39 21.26 1.56 -16.77
N PRO A 40 21.92 0.51 -17.31
CA PRO A 40 21.44 -0.87 -17.17
C PRO A 40 21.27 -1.33 -15.70
N GLU A 41 22.09 -0.80 -14.78
CA GLU A 41 21.95 -1.06 -13.34
C GLU A 41 20.66 -0.44 -12.77
N GLN A 42 20.35 0.80 -13.16
CA GLN A 42 19.12 1.48 -12.74
C GLN A 42 17.88 0.77 -13.29
N ASP A 43 17.90 0.36 -14.56
CA ASP A 43 16.79 -0.39 -15.15
C ASP A 43 16.59 -1.74 -14.44
N ARG A 44 17.69 -2.47 -14.17
CA ARG A 44 17.63 -3.71 -13.40
C ARG A 44 17.05 -3.46 -12.00
N TYR A 45 17.47 -2.40 -11.33
CA TYR A 45 16.95 -2.04 -10.01
C TYR A 45 15.45 -1.67 -10.04
N LEU A 46 14.96 -1.00 -11.09
CA LEU A 46 13.53 -0.72 -11.23
C LEU A 46 12.72 -1.99 -11.55
N GLN A 47 13.28 -2.91 -12.34
CA GLN A 47 12.62 -4.15 -12.76
C GLN A 47 12.55 -5.25 -11.69
N ILE A 48 13.42 -5.25 -10.68
CA ILE A 48 13.30 -6.24 -9.59
C ILE A 48 12.01 -5.99 -8.80
N LYS A 49 11.27 -7.06 -8.52
CA LYS A 49 10.07 -7.01 -7.69
C LYS A 49 10.43 -6.51 -6.28
N LYS A 50 9.67 -5.54 -5.79
CA LYS A 50 9.80 -4.99 -4.44
C LYS A 50 8.83 -5.70 -3.52
N TYR A 51 9.24 -5.93 -2.28
CA TYR A 51 8.41 -6.52 -1.25
C TYR A 51 8.32 -5.56 -0.08
N MET A 52 7.16 -5.47 0.55
CA MET A 52 6.96 -4.63 1.72
C MET A 52 6.43 -5.47 2.86
N GLU A 53 7.25 -5.63 3.90
CA GLU A 53 6.87 -6.23 5.17
C GLU A 53 5.95 -5.25 5.92
N PHE A 54 4.65 -5.38 5.70
CA PHE A 54 3.63 -4.45 6.14
C PHE A 54 3.02 -4.85 7.49
N PHE A 55 2.83 -3.89 8.37
CA PHE A 55 2.21 -4.08 9.69
C PHE A 55 0.98 -3.18 9.86
N VAL A 56 -0.14 -3.74 10.30
CA VAL A 56 -1.35 -2.96 10.58
C VAL A 56 -1.63 -2.93 12.06
N VAL A 57 -1.98 -1.76 12.57
CA VAL A 57 -2.46 -1.56 13.93
C VAL A 57 -3.90 -1.07 13.87
N VAL A 58 -4.77 -1.62 14.71
CA VAL A 58 -6.16 -1.20 14.86
C VAL A 58 -6.35 -0.64 16.26
N ASP A 59 -6.79 0.61 16.34
CA ASP A 59 -7.01 1.27 17.63
C ASP A 59 -8.23 0.71 18.40
N ASN A 60 -8.32 1.09 19.67
CA ASN A 60 -9.39 0.64 20.55
C ASN A 60 -10.75 1.17 20.12
N ARG A 61 -10.79 2.35 19.51
CA ARG A 61 -12.03 2.96 19.02
C ARG A 61 -12.64 2.17 17.88
N MET A 62 -11.83 1.79 16.88
CA MET A 62 -12.23 0.91 15.79
C MET A 62 -12.60 -0.47 16.32
N TYR A 63 -11.82 -1.03 17.25
CA TYR A 63 -12.16 -2.30 17.90
C TYR A 63 -13.58 -2.29 18.51
N ARG A 64 -13.93 -1.24 19.26
CA ARG A 64 -15.28 -1.08 19.84
C ARG A 64 -16.35 -0.84 18.79
N HIS A 65 -16.04 -0.09 17.73
CA HIS A 65 -16.96 0.18 16.62
C HIS A 65 -17.42 -1.12 15.96
N TYR A 66 -16.50 -2.06 15.74
CA TYR A 66 -16.79 -3.39 15.22
C TYR A 66 -17.26 -4.37 16.31
N GLN A 67 -17.92 -3.87 17.36
CA GLN A 67 -18.55 -4.68 18.41
C GLN A 67 -17.60 -5.67 19.09
N SER A 68 -16.31 -5.33 19.16
CA SER A 68 -15.27 -6.20 19.73
C SER A 68 -15.04 -7.51 18.95
N ASP A 69 -15.54 -7.61 17.72
CA ASP A 69 -15.42 -8.78 16.84
C ASP A 69 -14.05 -8.78 16.13
N ILE A 70 -13.08 -9.46 16.75
CA ILE A 70 -11.73 -9.63 16.21
C ILE A 70 -11.75 -10.30 14.83
N PRO A 71 -12.45 -11.42 14.60
CA PRO A 71 -12.57 -12.02 13.27
C PRO A 71 -13.12 -11.08 12.19
N ALA A 72 -14.09 -10.21 12.50
CA ALA A 72 -14.59 -9.23 11.54
C ALA A 72 -13.52 -8.19 11.17
N ILE A 73 -12.78 -7.69 12.15
CA ILE A 73 -11.67 -6.75 11.93
C ILE A 73 -10.56 -7.41 11.11
N GLN A 74 -10.19 -8.65 11.43
CA GLN A 74 -9.17 -9.40 10.68
C GLN A 74 -9.55 -9.54 9.20
N ARG A 75 -10.77 -10.02 8.92
CA ARG A 75 -11.26 -10.15 7.54
C ARG A 75 -11.22 -8.83 6.78
N ARG A 76 -11.68 -7.75 7.42
CA ARG A 76 -11.63 -6.40 6.84
C ARG A 76 -10.20 -5.99 6.48
N VAL A 77 -9.23 -6.16 7.39
CA VAL A 77 -7.82 -5.82 7.12
C VAL A 77 -7.25 -6.68 5.98
N TYR A 78 -7.58 -7.98 5.92
CA TYR A 78 -7.11 -8.85 4.85
C TYR A 78 -7.67 -8.44 3.47
N GLU A 79 -8.94 -8.06 3.41
CA GLU A 79 -9.58 -7.51 2.20
C GLU A 79 -8.91 -6.18 1.77
N MET A 80 -8.56 -5.31 2.72
CA MET A 80 -7.81 -4.08 2.44
C MET A 80 -6.46 -4.39 1.82
N VAL A 81 -5.67 -5.28 2.43
CA VAL A 81 -4.34 -5.67 1.94
C VAL A 81 -4.41 -6.35 0.58
N ASN A 82 -5.44 -7.15 0.32
CA ASN A 82 -5.67 -7.70 -1.01
C ASN A 82 -5.91 -6.59 -2.04
N THR A 83 -6.71 -5.59 -1.68
CA THR A 83 -6.95 -4.40 -2.52
C THR A 83 -5.66 -3.63 -2.76
N LEU A 84 -4.83 -3.42 -1.73
CA LEU A 84 -3.52 -2.78 -1.89
C LEU A 84 -2.63 -3.55 -2.88
N ASN A 85 -2.56 -4.88 -2.79
CA ASN A 85 -1.77 -5.68 -3.72
C ASN A 85 -2.26 -5.55 -5.18
N MET A 86 -3.58 -5.43 -5.41
CA MET A 86 -4.10 -5.15 -6.74
C MET A 86 -3.63 -3.78 -7.25
N ILE A 87 -3.72 -2.74 -6.42
CA ILE A 87 -3.34 -1.36 -6.77
C ILE A 87 -1.83 -1.22 -7.04
N TYR A 88 -1.01 -1.92 -6.27
CA TYR A 88 0.46 -1.81 -6.33
C TYR A 88 1.13 -2.79 -7.31
N ARG A 89 0.38 -3.75 -7.87
CA ARG A 89 0.90 -4.69 -8.88
C ARG A 89 1.53 -3.98 -10.09
N PRO A 90 0.94 -2.93 -10.69
CA PRO A 90 1.56 -2.21 -11.82
C PRO A 90 2.89 -1.53 -11.47
N LEU A 91 3.14 -1.24 -10.18
CA LEU A 91 4.41 -0.70 -9.69
C LEU A 91 5.43 -1.79 -9.34
N ASN A 92 5.11 -3.08 -9.58
CA ASN A 92 5.94 -4.23 -9.26
C ASN A 92 6.27 -4.36 -7.76
N PHE A 93 5.30 -4.03 -6.92
CA PHE A 93 5.33 -4.22 -5.47
C PHE A 93 4.45 -5.40 -5.04
N TYR A 94 4.86 -6.07 -3.98
CA TYR A 94 4.04 -7.00 -3.22
C TYR A 94 4.01 -6.58 -1.75
N ILE A 95 2.81 -6.39 -1.22
CA ILE A 95 2.57 -5.92 0.15
C ILE A 95 2.22 -7.15 0.99
N ALA A 96 3.19 -7.59 1.78
CA ALA A 96 3.09 -8.75 2.64
C ALA A 96 2.65 -8.31 4.03
N LEU A 97 1.41 -8.61 4.43
CA LEU A 97 0.97 -8.36 5.80
C LEU A 97 1.63 -9.38 6.73
N ILE A 98 2.62 -8.93 7.49
CA ILE A 98 3.40 -9.78 8.42
C ILE A 98 2.98 -9.63 9.87
N GLY A 99 2.02 -8.74 10.15
CA GLY A 99 1.48 -8.56 11.48
C GLY A 99 0.27 -7.65 11.53
N LEU A 100 -0.64 -7.98 12.44
CA LEU A 100 -1.84 -7.22 12.78
C LEU A 100 -1.94 -7.15 14.29
N GLU A 101 -1.96 -5.94 14.84
CA GLU A 101 -2.13 -5.72 16.27
C GLU A 101 -3.41 -4.92 16.55
N ILE A 102 -4.33 -5.52 17.29
CA ILE A 102 -5.59 -4.89 17.68
C ILE A 102 -5.48 -4.47 19.14
N TRP A 103 -5.60 -3.17 19.40
CA TRP A 103 -5.56 -2.61 20.75
C TRP A 103 -6.89 -2.79 21.47
N SER A 104 -7.25 -4.05 21.78
CA SER A 104 -8.56 -4.42 22.35
C SER A 104 -8.81 -3.91 23.78
N ASN A 105 -7.75 -3.76 24.58
CA ASN A 105 -7.85 -3.30 25.97
C ASN A 105 -7.88 -1.77 26.06
N ARG A 106 -6.85 -1.12 25.50
CA ARG A 106 -6.67 0.34 25.45
C ARG A 106 -5.66 0.68 24.37
N ASP A 107 -5.70 1.92 23.88
CA ASP A 107 -4.69 2.45 22.96
C ASP A 107 -3.30 2.46 23.62
N LYS A 108 -2.26 2.19 22.82
CA LYS A 108 -0.86 2.20 23.28
C LYS A 108 -0.17 3.55 23.06
N ILE A 109 -0.84 4.47 22.38
CA ILE A 109 -0.47 5.87 22.22
C ILE A 109 -1.68 6.74 22.56
N HIS A 110 -1.47 8.03 22.76
CA HIS A 110 -2.57 8.99 22.79
C HIS A 110 -2.98 9.32 21.35
N ILE A 111 -4.22 8.99 20.98
CA ILE A 111 -4.77 9.30 19.65
C ILE A 111 -5.56 10.60 19.77
N GLU A 112 -5.18 11.60 19.00
CA GLU A 112 -5.80 12.93 18.99
C GLU A 112 -6.51 13.22 17.66
N PRO A 113 -7.55 14.08 17.66
CA PRO A 113 -8.16 14.56 16.42
C PRO A 113 -7.17 15.28 15.51
N ASP A 114 -6.05 15.77 16.04
CA ASP A 114 -4.97 16.33 15.23
C ASP A 114 -4.13 15.19 14.62
N PRO A 115 -4.18 14.97 13.29
CA PRO A 115 -3.53 13.82 12.69
C PRO A 115 -2.00 13.92 12.77
N ASP A 116 -1.41 15.11 12.77
CA ASP A 116 0.05 15.29 12.90
C ASP A 116 0.55 14.80 14.27
N ILE A 117 -0.19 15.10 15.35
CA ILE A 117 0.15 14.63 16.71
C ILE A 117 0.05 13.11 16.79
N THR A 118 -1.02 12.54 16.22
CA THR A 118 -1.24 11.09 16.21
C THR A 118 -0.17 10.37 15.37
N LEU A 119 0.15 10.89 14.17
CA LEU A 119 1.17 10.32 13.28
C LEU A 119 2.54 10.31 13.96
N LYS A 120 2.93 11.44 14.57
CA LYS A 120 4.19 11.53 15.31
C LYS A 120 4.24 10.51 16.45
N SER A 121 3.19 10.46 17.28
CA SER A 121 3.11 9.53 18.40
C SER A 121 3.15 8.07 17.95
N PHE A 122 2.51 7.75 16.81
CA PHE A 122 2.53 6.42 16.23
C PHE A 122 3.91 6.05 15.68
N GLY A 123 4.62 6.98 15.04
CA GLY A 123 6.01 6.80 14.61
C GLY A 123 6.96 6.52 15.77
N GLU A 124 6.88 7.33 16.85
CA GLU A 124 7.66 7.12 18.08
C GLU A 124 7.36 5.76 18.72
N TRP A 125 6.08 5.34 18.75
CA TRP A 125 5.71 4.02 19.25
C TRP A 125 6.21 2.89 18.34
N ARG A 126 6.16 3.06 17.01
CA ARG A 126 6.69 2.06 16.08
C ARG A 126 8.17 1.85 16.34
N GLU A 127 8.95 2.92 16.39
CA GLU A 127 10.39 2.86 16.61
C GLU A 127 10.76 2.24 17.97
N ASN A 128 10.15 2.72 19.05
CA ASN A 128 10.57 2.37 20.40
C ASN A 128 9.91 1.11 20.97
N VAL A 129 8.78 0.67 20.40
CA VAL A 129 7.97 -0.41 20.97
C VAL A 129 7.67 -1.53 19.97
N LEU A 130 7.36 -1.23 18.70
CA LEU A 130 7.04 -2.27 17.71
C LEU A 130 8.29 -2.90 17.09
N LEU A 131 9.18 -2.09 16.52
CA LEU A 131 10.37 -2.58 15.81
C LEU A 131 11.29 -3.45 16.68
N PRO A 132 11.47 -3.20 18.00
CA PRO A 132 12.29 -4.08 18.85
C PRO A 132 11.77 -5.50 18.98
N ARG A 133 10.46 -5.74 18.75
CA ARG A 133 9.82 -7.07 18.91
C ARG A 133 9.30 -7.67 17.60
N LYS A 134 9.05 -6.87 16.57
CA LYS A 134 8.63 -7.33 15.24
C LYS A 134 9.12 -6.34 14.18
N ARG A 135 10.17 -6.72 13.45
CA ARG A 135 10.65 -5.96 12.29
C ARG A 135 9.55 -5.88 11.23
N ASN A 136 9.46 -4.71 10.58
CA ASN A 136 8.54 -4.41 9.48
C ASN A 136 9.07 -3.18 8.74
N ASP A 137 8.77 -3.06 7.46
CA ASP A 137 9.24 -1.98 6.60
C ASP A 137 8.38 -0.73 6.76
N TYR A 138 7.07 -0.93 6.95
CA TYR A 138 6.05 0.11 6.99
C TYR A 138 4.89 -0.31 7.91
N ALA A 139 4.30 0.64 8.64
CA ALA A 139 3.11 0.37 9.44
C ALA A 139 1.99 1.39 9.23
N GLN A 140 0.74 0.94 9.26
CA GLN A 140 -0.43 1.82 9.26
C GLN A 140 -1.28 1.64 10.51
N LEU A 141 -1.72 2.75 11.10
CA LEU A 141 -2.70 2.79 12.18
C LEU A 141 -4.08 3.07 11.59
N LEU A 142 -5.00 2.12 11.73
CA LEU A 142 -6.42 2.30 11.43
C LEU A 142 -7.14 2.78 12.69
N THR A 143 -7.88 3.88 12.56
CA THR A 143 -8.65 4.48 13.64
C THR A 143 -10.03 4.93 13.18
N ARG A 144 -10.98 4.99 14.12
CA ARG A 144 -12.32 5.58 13.94
C ARG A 144 -12.43 6.97 14.58
N ILE A 145 -11.32 7.63 14.91
CA ILE A 145 -11.34 9.00 15.43
C ILE A 145 -11.67 9.98 14.31
N GLN A 146 -12.55 10.95 14.55
CA GLN A 146 -12.75 12.01 13.58
C GLN A 146 -11.54 12.95 13.66
N PHE A 147 -10.69 12.94 12.64
CA PHE A 147 -9.61 13.93 12.53
C PHE A 147 -10.18 15.33 12.31
N LYS A 148 -9.42 16.35 12.69
CA LYS A 148 -9.71 17.75 12.38
C LYS A 148 -9.69 17.94 10.88
N GLU A 149 -10.40 18.97 10.44
CA GLU A 149 -10.59 19.27 9.03
C GLU A 149 -11.28 18.10 8.31
N THR A 150 -11.05 17.95 7.01
CA THR A 150 -11.63 16.88 6.21
C THR A 150 -10.61 15.78 5.90
N ILE A 151 -9.53 15.70 6.69
CA ILE A 151 -8.41 14.76 6.53
C ILE A 151 -8.85 13.33 6.86
N SER A 152 -8.62 12.39 5.95
CA SER A 152 -8.90 10.96 6.19
C SER A 152 -7.65 10.06 6.24
N GLY A 153 -6.48 10.62 5.97
CA GLY A 153 -5.20 9.93 6.02
C GLY A 153 -4.05 10.93 6.13
N LEU A 154 -2.95 10.51 6.78
CA LEU A 154 -1.72 11.30 6.85
C LEU A 154 -0.49 10.39 6.98
N THR A 155 0.56 10.70 6.21
CA THR A 155 1.87 10.06 6.26
C THR A 155 3.02 11.06 6.09
N TYR A 156 4.25 10.58 6.23
CA TYR A 156 5.46 11.26 5.78
C TYR A 156 5.83 10.84 4.35
N ARG A 157 6.05 11.81 3.46
CA ARG A 157 6.44 11.52 2.07
C ARG A 157 7.87 10.97 1.97
N GLY A 158 8.06 9.94 1.12
CA GLY A 158 9.37 9.40 0.78
C GLY A 158 10.11 8.71 1.94
N SER A 159 9.36 8.23 2.92
CA SER A 159 9.86 7.81 4.23
C SER A 159 9.99 6.30 4.40
N ILE A 160 9.78 5.49 3.35
CA ILE A 160 9.88 4.03 3.44
C ILE A 160 11.23 3.60 4.04
N CYS A 161 11.22 2.57 4.88
CA CYS A 161 12.36 2.07 5.67
C CYS A 161 12.80 2.95 6.86
N SER A 162 12.31 4.18 7.01
CA SER A 162 12.62 4.99 8.19
C SER A 162 12.06 4.34 9.47
N PRO A 163 12.84 4.17 10.56
CA PRO A 163 12.36 3.57 11.80
C PRO A 163 11.17 4.33 12.44
N ILE A 164 11.19 5.66 12.33
CA ILE A 164 10.17 6.54 12.93
C ILE A 164 9.14 7.04 11.91
N ALA A 165 9.57 7.32 10.68
CA ALA A 165 8.73 8.01 9.70
C ALA A 165 8.02 7.07 8.71
N SER A 166 8.39 5.78 8.65
CA SER A 166 7.70 4.82 7.78
C SER A 166 6.39 4.34 8.42
N VAL A 167 5.47 5.29 8.59
CA VAL A 167 4.17 5.11 9.22
C VAL A 167 3.10 5.97 8.54
N ALA A 168 1.85 5.54 8.58
CA ALA A 168 0.71 6.43 8.32
C ALA A 168 -0.44 6.18 9.29
N VAL A 169 -1.32 7.17 9.41
CA VAL A 169 -2.57 7.10 10.17
C VAL A 169 -3.75 7.22 9.21
N ILE A 170 -4.73 6.33 9.32
CA ILE A 170 -5.82 6.19 8.37
C ILE A 170 -7.15 6.18 9.13
N LEU A 171 -8.08 7.01 8.65
CA LEU A 171 -9.45 7.03 9.13
C LEU A 171 -10.27 5.92 8.44
N ASP A 172 -10.78 4.98 9.23
CA ASP A 172 -11.74 3.98 8.79
C ASP A 172 -13.15 4.60 8.69
N TYR A 173 -13.38 5.53 7.76
CA TYR A 173 -14.60 6.36 7.76
C TYR A 173 -15.86 5.65 7.23
N ASP A 174 -15.71 4.60 6.41
CA ASP A 174 -16.81 3.95 5.69
C ASP A 174 -16.80 2.43 5.90
N ASN A 175 -17.95 1.77 5.82
CA ASN A 175 -18.03 0.31 5.92
C ASN A 175 -17.55 -0.40 4.66
N LYS A 176 -17.54 0.26 3.50
CA LYS A 176 -16.96 -0.26 2.26
C LYS A 176 -15.43 -0.36 2.41
N THR A 177 -14.94 -1.60 2.50
CA THR A 177 -13.51 -1.89 2.66
C THR A 177 -12.65 -1.25 1.56
N SER A 178 -13.13 -1.23 0.32
CA SER A 178 -12.41 -0.68 -0.84
C SER A 178 -12.16 0.83 -0.77
N LEU A 179 -13.06 1.59 -0.15
CA LEU A 179 -12.88 3.05 0.02
C LEU A 179 -11.75 3.35 1.01
N VAL A 180 -11.73 2.65 2.15
CA VAL A 180 -10.65 2.82 3.14
C VAL A 180 -9.33 2.27 2.59
N ALA A 181 -9.35 1.18 1.82
CA ALA A 181 -8.17 0.66 1.14
C ALA A 181 -7.60 1.66 0.11
N SER A 182 -8.45 2.48 -0.53
CA SER A 182 -8.01 3.54 -1.43
C SER A 182 -7.19 4.61 -0.69
N ILE A 183 -7.59 4.99 0.53
CA ILE A 183 -6.81 5.91 1.37
C ILE A 183 -5.51 5.24 1.83
N MET A 184 -5.57 3.98 2.26
CA MET A 184 -4.36 3.23 2.62
C MET A 184 -3.35 3.19 1.47
N ALA A 185 -3.84 3.01 0.24
CA ALA A 185 -3.01 3.02 -0.97
C ALA A 185 -2.44 4.41 -1.26
N HIS A 186 -3.23 5.46 -1.10
CA HIS A 186 -2.82 6.85 -1.26
C HIS A 186 -1.68 7.22 -0.29
N GLU A 187 -1.85 6.93 1.00
CA GLU A 187 -0.81 7.22 2.01
C GLU A 187 0.45 6.37 1.83
N LEU A 188 0.30 5.12 1.37
CA LEU A 188 1.45 4.33 0.97
C LEU A 188 2.17 4.95 -0.25
N GLY A 189 1.43 5.60 -1.16
CA GLY A 189 1.98 6.25 -2.34
C GLY A 189 2.89 7.42 -1.96
N HIS A 190 2.42 8.26 -1.03
CA HIS A 190 3.24 9.30 -0.41
C HIS A 190 4.49 8.74 0.25
N THR A 191 4.34 7.69 1.06
CA THR A 191 5.47 7.00 1.72
C THR A 191 6.51 6.53 0.70
N LEU A 192 6.07 6.13 -0.49
CA LEU A 192 6.89 5.71 -1.64
C LEU A 192 7.30 6.87 -2.58
N GLY A 193 7.22 8.11 -2.10
CA GLY A 193 7.77 9.30 -2.75
C GLY A 193 6.84 9.98 -3.75
N ILE A 194 5.61 9.50 -3.92
CA ILE A 194 4.66 10.04 -4.90
C ILE A 194 3.96 11.27 -4.32
N GLY A 195 3.80 12.35 -5.08
CA GLY A 195 3.00 13.52 -4.71
C GLY A 195 1.57 13.44 -5.22
N HIS A 196 0.75 14.44 -4.91
CA HIS A 196 -0.60 14.50 -5.48
C HIS A 196 -0.57 14.73 -6.99
N ASP A 197 -1.51 14.08 -7.69
CA ASP A 197 -1.76 14.32 -9.10
C ASP A 197 -2.28 15.75 -9.31
N ARG A 198 -1.73 16.45 -10.31
CA ARG A 198 -2.09 17.84 -10.66
C ARG A 198 -2.11 18.03 -12.18
N GLY A 199 -2.88 19.00 -12.65
CA GLY A 199 -2.85 19.42 -14.05
C GLY A 199 -3.25 18.31 -15.03
N SER A 200 -2.30 17.76 -15.78
CA SER A 200 -2.55 16.75 -16.82
C SER A 200 -2.38 15.29 -16.35
N CYS A 201 -2.21 15.06 -15.06
CA CYS A 201 -2.05 13.72 -14.48
C CYS A 201 -3.42 13.04 -14.32
N ASN A 202 -3.78 12.18 -15.28
CA ASN A 202 -5.09 11.54 -15.36
C ASN A 202 -4.98 10.01 -15.44
N CYS A 203 -6.08 9.34 -15.08
CA CYS A 203 -6.27 7.89 -15.18
C CYS A 203 -7.43 7.56 -16.14
N THR A 204 -7.53 6.30 -16.55
CA THR A 204 -8.46 5.89 -17.62
C THR A 204 -9.89 5.72 -17.12
N ALA A 205 -10.06 5.17 -15.92
CA ALA A 205 -11.37 4.79 -15.37
C ALA A 205 -11.95 5.82 -14.38
N GLY A 206 -11.32 6.99 -14.23
CA GLY A 206 -11.75 8.03 -13.30
C GLY A 206 -10.58 8.61 -12.50
N PRO A 207 -10.79 8.99 -11.24
CA PRO A 207 -9.75 9.58 -10.41
C PRO A 207 -8.64 8.57 -10.10
N CYS A 208 -7.42 9.10 -10.01
CA CYS A 208 -6.23 8.32 -9.71
C CYS A 208 -6.06 8.11 -8.20
N VAL A 209 -5.29 7.10 -7.82
CA VAL A 209 -4.92 6.82 -6.42
C VAL A 209 -4.36 8.06 -5.73
N MET A 210 -3.55 8.87 -6.42
CA MET A 210 -2.91 10.07 -5.85
C MET A 210 -3.70 11.37 -6.08
N SER A 211 -5.00 11.27 -6.39
CA SER A 211 -5.90 12.42 -6.35
C SER A 211 -5.87 13.09 -4.97
N PRO A 212 -5.77 14.43 -4.86
CA PRO A 212 -5.79 15.13 -3.57
C PRO A 212 -7.15 15.08 -2.86
N GLU A 213 -8.21 14.79 -3.61
CA GLU A 213 -9.58 14.70 -3.12
C GLU A 213 -10.03 13.23 -3.07
N ILE A 214 -10.73 12.88 -1.99
CA ILE A 214 -11.33 11.56 -1.80
C ILE A 214 -12.63 11.49 -2.57
N ASN A 215 -12.77 10.43 -3.35
CA ASN A 215 -13.96 10.17 -4.15
C ASN A 215 -14.87 9.15 -3.45
N ASP A 216 -16.17 9.20 -3.74
CA ASP A 216 -17.15 8.24 -3.20
C ASP A 216 -17.06 6.84 -3.85
N GLU A 217 -16.24 6.73 -4.89
CA GLU A 217 -15.92 5.49 -5.59
C GLU A 217 -14.45 5.11 -5.35
N PRO A 218 -14.14 3.81 -5.19
CA PRO A 218 -12.79 3.34 -4.94
C PRO A 218 -11.89 3.53 -6.16
N VAL A 219 -10.62 3.84 -5.91
CA VAL A 219 -9.60 4.11 -6.94
C VAL A 219 -8.58 2.98 -7.01
N TYR A 220 -8.18 2.61 -8.22
CA TYR A 220 -7.31 1.45 -8.45
C TYR A 220 -6.11 1.70 -9.36
N GLU A 221 -6.02 2.90 -9.96
CA GLU A 221 -5.02 3.21 -10.98
C GLU A 221 -4.12 4.37 -10.52
N PHE A 222 -2.81 4.20 -10.67
CA PHE A 222 -1.85 5.29 -10.56
C PHE A 222 -1.74 6.04 -11.89
N SER A 223 -1.65 7.37 -11.84
CA SER A 223 -1.39 8.16 -13.04
C SER A 223 0.01 7.91 -13.59
N SER A 224 0.25 8.24 -14.85
CA SER A 224 1.61 8.21 -15.42
C SER A 224 2.59 9.15 -14.69
N CYS A 225 2.10 10.24 -14.09
CA CYS A 225 2.91 11.12 -13.24
C CYS A 225 3.33 10.40 -11.97
N SER A 226 2.39 9.72 -11.32
CA SER A 226 2.65 8.94 -10.10
C SER A 226 3.69 7.86 -10.33
N VAL A 227 3.57 7.10 -11.42
CA VAL A 227 4.57 6.08 -11.81
C VAL A 227 5.95 6.70 -12.00
N LYS A 228 6.04 7.85 -12.67
CA LYS A 228 7.31 8.55 -12.91
C LYS A 228 7.95 9.07 -11.62
N GLU A 229 7.18 9.70 -10.74
CA GLU A 229 7.69 10.19 -9.46
C GLU A 229 8.19 9.04 -8.57
N HIS A 230 7.44 7.92 -8.55
CA HIS A 230 7.86 6.73 -7.83
C HIS A 230 9.19 6.18 -8.36
N GLN A 231 9.36 6.07 -9.68
CA GLN A 231 10.62 5.63 -10.28
C GLN A 231 11.78 6.57 -9.92
N MET A 232 11.56 7.89 -9.99
CA MET A 232 12.57 8.88 -9.59
C MET A 232 12.94 8.73 -8.11
N TYR A 233 11.96 8.53 -7.23
CA TYR A 233 12.18 8.26 -5.81
C TYR A 233 13.05 7.01 -5.60
N LEU A 234 12.68 5.89 -6.23
CA LEU A 234 13.42 4.64 -6.13
C LEU A 234 14.87 4.78 -6.59
N LEU A 235 15.10 5.47 -7.71
CA LEU A 235 16.45 5.68 -8.24
C LEU A 235 17.31 6.58 -7.36
N ARG A 236 16.69 7.58 -6.72
CA ARG A 236 17.37 8.56 -5.86
C ARG A 236 17.70 7.98 -4.48
N GLU A 237 16.70 7.40 -3.80
CA GLU A 237 16.85 6.96 -2.40
C GLU A 237 17.35 5.52 -2.27
N ARG A 238 17.08 4.67 -3.26
CA ARG A 238 17.42 3.23 -3.25
C ARG A 238 17.08 2.53 -1.91
N PRO A 239 15.83 2.57 -1.43
CA PRO A 239 15.45 1.99 -0.14
C PRO A 239 15.74 0.49 -0.09
N GLN A 240 16.56 0.06 0.85
CA GLN A 240 17.06 -1.33 0.90
C GLN A 240 16.08 -2.32 1.53
N CYS A 241 15.25 -1.88 2.48
CA CYS A 241 14.33 -2.78 3.22
C CYS A 241 13.28 -3.43 2.32
N ILE A 242 12.95 -2.81 1.17
CA ILE A 242 11.94 -3.35 0.25
C ILE A 242 12.50 -4.34 -0.79
N LEU A 243 13.77 -4.75 -0.64
CA LEU A 243 14.45 -5.65 -1.57
C LEU A 243 14.45 -7.11 -1.10
N ASN A 244 14.28 -7.36 0.21
CA ASN A 244 14.19 -8.73 0.72
C ASN A 244 12.78 -9.28 0.54
N LYS A 245 12.69 -10.47 -0.06
CA LYS A 245 11.43 -11.22 -0.11
C LYS A 245 11.11 -11.75 1.30
N PRO A 246 9.92 -11.49 1.87
CA PRO A 246 9.51 -12.05 3.16
C PRO A 246 9.37 -13.57 3.06
N MET A 247 9.54 -14.27 4.19
CA MET A 247 9.21 -15.69 4.24
C MET A 247 7.69 -15.86 4.19
N SER A 248 7.21 -16.86 3.45
CA SER A 248 5.77 -17.15 3.37
C SER A 248 5.18 -17.48 4.74
N THR A 249 5.98 -18.03 5.67
CA THR A 249 5.56 -18.29 7.06
C THR A 249 5.37 -17.04 7.91
N ASP A 250 5.88 -15.88 7.48
CA ASP A 250 5.69 -14.61 8.20
C ASP A 250 4.39 -13.90 7.79
N ILE A 251 3.79 -14.28 6.66
CA ILE A 251 2.57 -13.68 6.13
C ILE A 251 1.36 -14.22 6.87
N ILE A 252 0.54 -13.32 7.41
CA ILE A 252 -0.62 -13.68 8.24
C ILE A 252 -1.95 -13.64 7.49
N THR A 253 -1.96 -13.18 6.23
CA THR A 253 -3.15 -13.26 5.38
C THR A 253 -3.43 -14.71 5.00
N PRO A 254 -4.69 -15.06 4.71
CA PRO A 254 -5.01 -16.35 4.10
C PRO A 254 -4.21 -16.55 2.80
N ILE A 255 -3.84 -17.80 2.55
CA ILE A 255 -3.15 -18.21 1.31
C ILE A 255 -4.09 -18.00 0.12
N VAL A 256 -3.60 -17.36 -0.94
CA VAL A 256 -4.40 -17.05 -2.14
C VAL A 256 -3.61 -17.38 -3.39
N CYS A 257 -3.96 -18.50 -4.03
CA CYS A 257 -3.44 -18.81 -5.35
C CYS A 257 -3.85 -17.76 -6.39
N GLY A 258 -2.87 -17.22 -7.11
CA GLY A 258 -3.04 -16.19 -8.12
C GLY A 258 -2.73 -14.77 -7.62
N ASN A 259 -2.14 -14.62 -6.44
CA ASN A 259 -1.72 -13.34 -5.86
C ASN A 259 -0.29 -12.93 -6.27
N PHE A 260 0.38 -13.74 -7.11
CA PHE A 260 1.77 -13.57 -7.59
C PHE A 260 2.83 -13.72 -6.49
N PHE A 261 2.50 -14.44 -5.42
CA PHE A 261 3.41 -14.76 -4.33
C PHE A 261 3.26 -16.21 -3.93
N VAL A 262 4.34 -16.97 -4.06
CA VAL A 262 4.34 -18.39 -3.69
C VAL A 262 4.21 -18.55 -2.17
N ASP A 263 3.02 -18.94 -1.75
CA ASP A 263 2.65 -19.18 -0.36
C ASP A 263 3.00 -20.61 0.12
N VAL A 264 2.81 -20.89 1.41
CA VAL A 264 3.04 -22.22 1.97
C VAL A 264 2.10 -23.24 1.31
N GLY A 265 2.67 -24.25 0.64
CA GLY A 265 1.92 -25.32 -0.03
C GLY A 265 1.75 -25.11 -1.53
N GLU A 266 2.06 -23.92 -2.04
CA GLU A 266 2.15 -23.64 -3.47
C GLU A 266 3.56 -23.98 -3.99
N GLU A 267 3.64 -24.33 -5.27
CA GLU A 267 4.92 -24.57 -5.96
C GLU A 267 5.26 -23.44 -6.91
N CYS A 268 4.25 -22.71 -7.38
CA CYS A 268 4.36 -21.53 -8.23
C CYS A 268 3.11 -20.66 -8.07
N ASP A 269 3.24 -19.37 -8.35
CA ASP A 269 2.10 -18.46 -8.49
C ASP A 269 2.44 -17.44 -9.59
N CYS A 270 1.69 -17.50 -10.68
CA CYS A 270 1.83 -16.61 -11.84
C CYS A 270 0.61 -15.72 -12.06
N GLY A 271 -0.30 -15.65 -11.08
CA GLY A 271 -1.56 -14.94 -11.22
C GLY A 271 -2.75 -15.80 -11.62
N SER A 272 -3.80 -15.12 -12.07
CA SER A 272 -5.01 -15.76 -12.59
C SER A 272 -4.68 -16.55 -13.87
N PRO A 273 -5.51 -17.54 -14.25
CA PRO A 273 -5.35 -18.25 -15.52
C PRO A 273 -5.34 -17.34 -16.76
N GLN A 274 -5.97 -16.17 -16.69
CA GLN A 274 -6.01 -15.19 -17.78
C GLN A 274 -4.71 -14.38 -17.87
N ASP A 275 -4.10 -14.08 -16.72
CA ASP A 275 -2.92 -13.21 -16.64
C ASP A 275 -1.60 -14.01 -16.69
N CYS A 276 -1.62 -15.29 -16.34
CA CYS A 276 -0.44 -16.13 -16.19
C CYS A 276 0.34 -16.28 -17.51
N GLN A 277 1.56 -15.74 -17.52
CA GLN A 277 2.51 -15.88 -18.63
C GLN A 277 3.47 -17.07 -18.45
N SER A 278 3.37 -17.80 -17.34
CA SER A 278 4.26 -18.92 -17.06
C SER A 278 3.80 -20.17 -17.79
N ALA A 279 4.66 -20.71 -18.67
CA ALA A 279 4.42 -22.00 -19.30
C ALA A 279 4.33 -23.14 -18.27
N CYS A 280 5.05 -23.02 -17.15
CA CYS A 280 5.25 -24.09 -16.18
C CYS A 280 4.42 -24.01 -14.91
N CYS A 281 3.62 -22.97 -14.75
CA CYS A 281 2.70 -22.89 -13.63
C CYS A 281 1.28 -23.17 -14.09
N ASP A 282 0.61 -24.12 -13.43
CA ASP A 282 -0.84 -24.22 -13.51
C ASP A 282 -1.44 -23.15 -12.59
N ALA A 283 -1.82 -22.03 -13.18
CA ALA A 283 -2.39 -20.88 -12.50
C ALA A 283 -3.68 -21.19 -11.72
N ALA A 284 -4.42 -22.25 -12.06
CA ALA A 284 -5.63 -22.62 -11.35
C ALA A 284 -5.35 -23.35 -10.03
N THR A 285 -4.19 -24.00 -9.93
CA THR A 285 -3.83 -24.86 -8.80
C THR A 285 -2.58 -24.39 -8.04
N CYS A 286 -1.84 -23.43 -8.58
CA CYS A 286 -0.54 -22.97 -8.08
C CYS A 286 0.46 -24.12 -7.92
N LYS A 287 0.38 -25.08 -8.85
CA LYS A 287 1.25 -26.25 -8.96
C LYS A 287 2.09 -26.19 -10.22
N LEU A 288 3.29 -26.76 -10.16
CA LEU A 288 4.11 -26.87 -11.36
C LEU A 288 3.46 -27.86 -12.34
N LYS A 289 3.45 -27.50 -13.62
CA LYS A 289 3.03 -28.41 -14.67
C LYS A 289 4.12 -29.47 -14.83
N HIS A 290 3.77 -30.74 -14.62
CA HIS A 290 4.69 -31.86 -14.81
C HIS A 290 4.61 -32.45 -16.23
N GLU A 291 4.21 -31.65 -17.22
CA GLU A 291 4.14 -32.10 -18.61
C GLU A 291 5.54 -32.23 -19.23
N LYS A 292 5.84 -33.39 -19.81
CA LYS A 292 7.10 -33.60 -20.55
C LYS A 292 7.18 -32.62 -21.73
N GLY A 293 8.12 -31.68 -21.69
CA GLY A 293 8.46 -30.78 -22.80
C GLY A 293 8.12 -29.30 -22.60
N ALA A 294 7.55 -28.91 -21.46
CA ALA A 294 7.46 -27.50 -21.09
C ALA A 294 8.84 -27.00 -20.63
N GLU A 295 9.46 -26.12 -21.41
CA GLU A 295 10.70 -25.43 -21.00
C GLU A 295 10.32 -24.28 -20.06
N CYS A 296 10.64 -24.44 -18.79
CA CYS A 296 10.36 -23.53 -17.68
C CYS A 296 11.42 -22.45 -17.53
N ARG A 297 12.66 -22.82 -17.85
CA ARG A 297 13.79 -21.92 -17.82
C ARG A 297 14.72 -22.24 -18.97
N ALA A 298 14.90 -21.28 -19.87
CA ALA A 298 15.91 -21.40 -20.90
C ALA A 298 17.32 -21.48 -20.29
N ALA A 299 18.20 -22.21 -20.97
CA ALA A 299 19.63 -22.15 -20.73
C ALA A 299 20.11 -20.69 -20.86
N LYS A 300 20.81 -20.18 -19.85
CA LYS A 300 21.38 -18.82 -19.90
C LYS A 300 22.60 -18.74 -20.82
N ASP A 301 23.32 -19.85 -20.92
CA ASP A 301 24.52 -20.05 -21.72
C ASP A 301 24.77 -21.55 -21.94
N ASP A 302 25.79 -21.89 -22.72
CA ASP A 302 26.13 -23.28 -23.08
C ASP A 302 26.59 -24.15 -21.89
N CYS A 303 26.75 -23.56 -20.70
CA CYS A 303 27.09 -24.27 -19.45
C CYS A 303 25.88 -24.45 -18.52
N ASP A 304 24.70 -23.98 -18.91
CA ASP A 304 23.48 -24.03 -18.12
C ASP A 304 22.43 -24.89 -18.84
N LEU A 305 21.90 -25.90 -18.17
CA LEU A 305 20.85 -26.74 -18.75
C LEU A 305 19.49 -26.07 -18.56
N PRO A 306 18.60 -26.14 -19.57
CA PRO A 306 17.23 -25.68 -19.38
C PRO A 306 16.48 -26.59 -18.40
N GLU A 307 15.49 -26.02 -17.72
CA GLU A 307 14.56 -26.73 -16.82
C GLU A 307 13.21 -26.92 -17.48
#